data_AF-A0A356WY58-F1
#
_entry.id   AF-A0A356WY58-F1
#
_cell.length_a   1.000
_cell.length_b   1.000
_cell.length_c   1.000
_cell.angle_alpha   90.00
_cell.angle_beta   90.00
_cell.angle_gamma   90.00
#
_symmetry.space_group_name_H-M   'P 1'
#
loop_
_entity.id
_entity.type
_entity.pdbx_description
1 polymer ?
#
loop_
_entity_poly.entity_id
_entity_poly.type
_entity_poly.pdbx_seq_one_letter_code
_entity_poly.pdbx_strand_id
1 'polypeptide(L)'
;AFENYEKALKLNPQNLPVLNNYSYYLSLERKSLDKAEQMSGITIKAEPTNPTYLDTYGWILFEQGAYTMAKIYIEKAIEYGKEDLTAEVLEHYGDVLAVTGEKEKAVEQWKKAKELGSGSKTLNKKIKRKEYIKE
;
A
#
# COMPACT_ATOMS: atom_id res chain seq x y z
N ALA A 1 0.81 1.92 -19.76
CA ALA A 1 -0.19 1.84 -18.69
C ALA A 1 -0.79 3.23 -18.36
N PHE A 2 0.03 4.21 -18.01
CA PHE A 2 -0.44 5.54 -17.57
C PHE A 2 -1.35 6.29 -18.56
N GLU A 3 -1.05 6.28 -19.86
CA GLU A 3 -1.92 6.92 -20.85
C GLU A 3 -3.35 6.35 -20.88
N ASN A 4 -3.51 5.05 -20.61
CA ASN A 4 -4.84 4.42 -20.58
C ASN A 4 -5.60 4.83 -19.32
N TYR A 5 -4.92 4.99 -18.19
CA TYR A 5 -5.52 5.55 -16.97
C TYR A 5 -5.99 6.99 -17.19
N GLU A 6 -5.18 7.83 -17.82
CA GLU A 6 -5.57 9.21 -18.12
C GLU A 6 -6.75 9.30 -19.08
N LYS A 7 -6.79 8.45 -20.12
CA LYS A 7 -7.95 8.34 -21.02
C LYS A 7 -9.20 7.90 -20.26
N ALA A 8 -9.10 6.90 -19.39
CA ALA A 8 -10.23 6.43 -18.59
C ALA A 8 -10.78 7.52 -17.66
N LEU A 9 -9.89 8.28 -17.00
CA LEU A 9 -10.30 9.38 -16.11
C LEU A 9 -10.85 10.59 -16.87
N LYS A 10 -10.45 10.82 -18.13
CA LYS A 10 -11.10 11.83 -18.99
C LYS A 10 -12.55 11.46 -19.30
N LEU A 11 -12.86 10.17 -19.45
CA LEU A 11 -14.21 9.68 -19.71
C LEU A 11 -15.07 9.64 -18.43
N ASN A 12 -14.49 9.20 -17.31
CA ASN A 12 -15.15 9.20 -16.02
C ASN A 12 -14.16 9.61 -14.91
N PRO A 13 -14.13 10.91 -14.53
CA PRO A 13 -13.20 11.42 -13.53
C PRO A 13 -13.40 10.86 -12.12
N GLN A 14 -14.56 10.28 -11.81
CA GLN A 14 -14.90 9.76 -10.48
C GLN A 14 -14.90 8.23 -10.42
N ASN A 15 -14.28 7.56 -11.40
CA ASN A 15 -14.15 6.12 -11.38
C ASN A 15 -13.15 5.69 -10.27
N LEU A 16 -13.66 5.37 -9.08
CA LEU A 16 -12.84 5.08 -7.89
C LEU A 16 -11.84 3.92 -8.12
N PRO A 17 -12.22 2.78 -8.72
CA PRO A 17 -11.24 1.73 -9.05
C PRO A 17 -10.11 2.21 -9.95
N VAL A 18 -10.40 3.04 -10.96
CA VAL A 18 -9.39 3.59 -11.87
C VAL A 18 -8.49 4.58 -11.14
N LEU A 19 -9.05 5.45 -10.29
CA LEU A 19 -8.29 6.37 -9.44
C LEU A 19 -7.36 5.59 -8.51
N ASN A 20 -7.86 4.55 -7.84
CA ASN A 20 -7.06 3.73 -6.92
C ASN A 20 -5.90 3.04 -7.66
N ASN A 21 -6.22 2.31 -8.73
CA ASN A 21 -5.22 1.53 -9.46
C ASN A 21 -4.16 2.44 -10.08
N TYR A 22 -4.56 3.60 -10.63
CA TYR A 22 -3.59 4.55 -11.17
C TYR A 22 -2.67 5.09 -10.07
N SER A 23 -3.23 5.47 -8.92
CA SER A 23 -2.46 5.97 -7.77
C SER A 23 -1.46 4.93 -7.28
N TYR A 24 -1.89 3.69 -7.17
CA TYR A 24 -1.05 2.56 -6.79
C TYR A 24 0.09 2.32 -7.80
N TYR A 25 -0.18 2.32 -9.11
CA TYR A 25 0.90 2.19 -10.11
C TYR A 25 1.90 3.35 -10.08
N LEU A 26 1.43 4.57 -9.77
CA LEU A 26 2.32 5.72 -9.57
C LEU A 26 3.22 5.54 -8.35
N SER A 27 2.71 4.96 -7.24
CA SER A 27 3.52 4.70 -6.05
C SER A 27 4.56 3.61 -6.27
N LEU A 28 4.22 2.53 -6.97
CA LEU A 28 5.19 1.48 -7.34
C LEU A 28 6.37 2.03 -8.15
N GLU A 29 6.09 2.91 -9.10
CA GLU A 29 7.09 3.57 -9.93
C GLU A 29 7.74 4.79 -9.24
N ARG A 30 7.23 5.18 -8.06
CA ARG A 30 7.66 6.35 -7.29
C ARG A 30 7.63 7.64 -8.11
N LYS A 31 6.58 7.77 -8.94
CA LYS A 31 6.39 8.89 -9.87
C LYS A 31 5.19 9.70 -9.44
N SER A 32 5.34 11.02 -9.40
CA SER A 32 4.23 11.96 -9.14
C SER A 32 3.42 11.57 -7.89
N LEU A 33 4.10 11.30 -6.76
CA LEU A 33 3.47 10.81 -5.54
C LEU A 33 2.37 11.75 -5.03
N ASP A 34 2.53 13.06 -5.19
CA ASP A 34 1.49 14.04 -4.83
C ASP A 34 0.21 13.85 -5.66
N LYS A 35 0.35 13.51 -6.95
CA LYS A 35 -0.81 13.18 -7.81
C LYS A 35 -1.45 11.87 -7.38
N ALA A 36 -0.64 10.87 -7.01
CA ALA A 36 -1.14 9.61 -6.49
C ALA A 36 -1.91 9.82 -5.18
N GLU A 37 -1.38 10.62 -4.27
CA GLU A 37 -2.02 10.95 -2.99
C GLU A 37 -3.35 11.67 -3.21
N GLN A 38 -3.39 12.65 -4.12
CA GLN A 38 -4.64 13.37 -4.44
C GLN A 38 -5.72 12.43 -4.98
N MET A 39 -5.36 11.54 -5.91
CA MET A 39 -6.31 10.59 -6.51
C MET A 39 -6.77 9.53 -5.50
N SER A 40 -5.86 8.97 -4.71
CA SER A 40 -6.19 7.99 -3.67
C SER A 40 -6.93 8.63 -2.48
N GLY A 41 -6.68 9.90 -2.19
CA GLY A 41 -7.44 10.69 -1.21
C GLY A 41 -8.93 10.78 -1.56
N ILE A 42 -9.27 10.83 -2.86
CA ILE A 42 -10.67 10.77 -3.31
C ILE A 42 -11.29 9.40 -2.99
N THR A 43 -10.54 8.31 -3.19
CA THR A 43 -11.07 6.95 -2.98
C THR A 43 -11.34 6.67 -1.52
N ILE A 44 -10.43 7.02 -0.61
CA ILE A 44 -10.65 6.85 0.84
C ILE A 44 -11.70 7.82 1.41
N LYS A 45 -11.98 8.95 0.75
CA LYS A 45 -13.08 9.84 1.15
C LYS A 45 -14.42 9.26 0.73
N ALA A 46 -14.50 8.65 -0.45
CA ALA A 46 -15.72 8.05 -0.97
C ALA A 46 -16.06 6.72 -0.26
N GLU A 47 -15.04 5.90 0.01
CA GLU A 47 -15.18 4.59 0.66
C GLU A 47 -14.18 4.45 1.83
N PRO A 48 -14.46 5.06 2.99
CA PRO A 48 -13.50 5.18 4.11
C PRO A 48 -13.18 3.88 4.84
N THR A 49 -13.91 2.81 4.55
CA THR A 49 -13.72 1.48 5.14
C THR A 49 -13.31 0.44 4.10
N ASN A 50 -13.01 0.84 2.86
CA ASN A 50 -12.54 -0.07 1.83
C ASN A 50 -11.06 -0.41 2.08
N PRO A 51 -10.72 -1.66 2.44
CA PRO A 51 -9.36 -2.01 2.83
C PRO A 51 -8.34 -1.83 1.70
N THR A 52 -8.73 -2.08 0.45
CA THR A 52 -7.86 -1.91 -0.73
C THR A 52 -7.48 -0.45 -0.94
N TYR A 53 -8.44 0.47 -0.76
CA TYR A 53 -8.19 1.90 -0.95
C TYR A 53 -7.36 2.48 0.20
N LEU A 54 -7.61 2.00 1.43
CA LEU A 54 -6.82 2.36 2.60
C LEU A 54 -5.37 1.87 2.48
N ASP A 55 -5.17 0.64 2.00
CA ASP A 55 -3.82 0.09 1.75
C ASP A 55 -3.08 0.93 0.71
N THR A 56 -3.71 1.21 -0.43
CA THR A 56 -3.13 2.05 -1.50
C THR A 56 -2.72 3.42 -0.97
N TYR A 57 -3.60 4.09 -0.21
CA TYR A 57 -3.30 5.40 0.36
C TYR A 57 -2.16 5.33 1.37
N GLY A 58 -2.19 4.35 2.27
CA GLY A 58 -1.11 4.11 3.24
C GLY A 58 0.23 3.84 2.56
N TRP A 59 0.24 3.09 1.46
CA TRP A 59 1.45 2.78 0.69
C TRP A 59 2.02 4.02 -0.03
N ILE A 60 1.16 4.88 -0.59
CA ILE A 60 1.60 6.17 -1.16
C ILE A 60 2.28 7.03 -0.10
N LEU A 61 1.68 7.15 1.09
CA LEU A 61 2.26 7.88 2.22
C LEU A 61 3.61 7.29 2.66
N PHE A 62 3.73 5.96 2.64
CA PHE A 62 5.00 5.29 2.94
C PHE A 62 6.09 5.66 1.92
N GLU A 63 5.77 5.61 0.62
CA GLU A 63 6.71 6.00 -0.44
C GLU A 63 7.06 7.49 -0.42
N GLN A 64 6.18 8.36 0.12
CA GLN A 64 6.48 9.77 0.41
C GLN A 64 7.33 9.98 1.68
N GLY A 65 7.56 8.94 2.50
CA GLY A 65 8.28 9.03 3.76
C GLY A 65 7.42 9.46 4.96
N ALA A 66 6.09 9.60 4.78
CA ALA A 66 5.14 9.94 5.83
C ALA A 66 4.77 8.71 6.68
N TYR A 67 5.78 8.03 7.24
CA TYR A 67 5.65 6.69 7.83
C TYR A 67 4.63 6.57 8.97
N THR A 68 4.53 7.59 9.84
CA THR A 68 3.54 7.58 10.93
C THR A 68 2.12 7.60 10.40
N MET A 69 1.85 8.38 9.35
CA MET A 69 0.54 8.43 8.71
C MET A 69 0.26 7.16 7.92
N ALA A 70 1.27 6.65 7.20
CA ALA A 70 1.18 5.36 6.50
C ALA A 70 0.71 4.25 7.46
N LYS A 71 1.32 4.18 8.65
CA LYS A 71 0.93 3.21 9.68
C LYS A 71 -0.55 3.27 10.04
N ILE A 72 -1.08 4.46 10.28
CA ILE A 72 -2.50 4.63 10.62
C ILE A 72 -3.41 4.06 9.53
N TYR A 73 -3.11 4.30 8.25
CA TYR A 73 -3.96 3.85 7.15
C TYR A 73 -3.79 2.36 6.85
N ILE A 74 -2.58 1.83 6.92
CA ILE A 74 -2.35 0.38 6.76
C ILE A 74 -3.00 -0.40 7.93
N GLU A 75 -2.93 0.09 9.16
CA GLU A 75 -3.62 -0.55 10.30
C GLU A 75 -5.14 -0.60 10.09
N LYS A 76 -5.74 0.47 9.54
CA LYS A 76 -7.16 0.46 9.15
C LYS A 76 -7.45 -0.52 8.02
N ALA A 77 -6.57 -0.63 7.02
CA ALA A 77 -6.71 -1.62 5.95
C ALA A 77 -6.73 -3.05 6.51
N ILE A 78 -5.84 -3.35 7.47
CA ILE A 78 -5.81 -4.61 8.21
C ILE A 78 -7.12 -4.83 8.99
N GLU A 79 -7.58 -3.80 9.73
CA GLU A 79 -8.80 -3.87 10.54
C GLU A 79 -10.06 -4.17 9.70
N TYR A 80 -10.24 -3.46 8.57
CA TYR A 80 -11.39 -3.64 7.71
C TYR A 80 -11.29 -4.86 6.78
N GLY A 81 -10.07 -5.29 6.43
CA GLY A 81 -9.83 -6.46 5.57
C GLY A 81 -10.00 -7.80 6.28
N LYS A 82 -9.86 -7.86 7.61
CA LYS A 82 -10.10 -9.06 8.45
C LYS A 82 -9.44 -10.34 7.91
N GLU A 83 -10.22 -11.29 7.39
CA GLU A 83 -9.73 -12.59 6.90
C GLU A 83 -9.35 -12.54 5.42
N ASP A 84 -9.75 -11.51 4.69
CA ASP A 84 -9.53 -11.35 3.24
C ASP A 84 -8.24 -10.56 2.93
N LEU A 85 -7.26 -10.59 3.85
CA LEU A 85 -6.00 -9.87 3.67
C LEU A 85 -5.14 -10.54 2.59
N THR A 86 -4.61 -9.72 1.68
CA THR A 86 -3.69 -10.19 0.66
C THR A 86 -2.27 -10.28 1.20
N ALA A 87 -1.44 -11.07 0.52
CA ALA A 87 -0.01 -11.13 0.81
C ALA A 87 0.66 -9.74 0.74
N GLU A 88 0.18 -8.89 -0.16
CA GLU A 88 0.69 -7.54 -0.38
C GLU A 88 0.42 -6.60 0.80
N VAL A 89 -0.84 -6.54 1.29
CA VAL A 89 -1.21 -5.70 2.44
C VAL A 89 -0.39 -6.08 3.67
N LEU A 90 -0.16 -7.38 3.88
CA LEU A 90 0.68 -7.86 4.98
C LEU A 90 2.15 -7.49 4.80
N GLU A 91 2.65 -7.47 3.56
CA GLU A 91 4.02 -7.02 3.28
C GLU A 91 4.18 -5.52 3.50
N HIS A 92 3.25 -4.69 3.01
CA HIS A 92 3.21 -3.26 3.29
C HIS A 92 3.16 -2.99 4.80
N TYR A 93 2.33 -3.74 5.54
CA TYR A 93 2.26 -3.59 6.99
C TYR A 93 3.59 -3.94 7.68
N GLY A 94 4.25 -5.02 7.25
CA GLY A 94 5.58 -5.36 7.74
C GLY A 94 6.62 -4.27 7.43
N ASP A 95 6.58 -3.70 6.22
CA ASP A 95 7.48 -2.61 5.81
C ASP A 95 7.29 -1.36 6.67
N VAL A 96 6.04 -0.96 6.91
CA VAL A 96 5.70 0.16 7.78
C VAL A 96 6.14 -0.09 9.22
N LEU A 97 5.85 -1.26 9.78
CA LEU A 97 6.26 -1.63 11.14
C LEU A 97 7.78 -1.58 11.29
N ALA A 98 8.54 -2.03 10.29
CA ALA A 98 9.99 -2.05 10.35
C ALA A 98 10.58 -0.63 10.40
N VAL A 99 10.07 0.29 9.59
CA VAL A 99 10.55 1.69 9.57
C VAL A 99 10.07 2.49 10.78
N THR A 100 8.94 2.12 11.40
CA THR A 100 8.44 2.74 12.64
C THR A 100 9.02 2.11 13.91
N GLY A 101 9.93 1.13 13.78
CA GLY A 101 10.71 0.56 14.88
C GLY A 101 10.17 -0.74 15.49
N GLU A 102 9.06 -1.27 14.99
CA GLU A 102 8.42 -2.51 15.47
C GLU A 102 8.91 -3.74 14.70
N LYS A 103 10.23 -3.97 14.75
CA LYS A 103 10.92 -4.98 13.93
C LYS A 103 10.41 -6.41 14.12
N GLU A 104 10.09 -6.80 15.36
CA GLU A 104 9.58 -8.14 15.65
C GLU A 104 8.21 -8.37 15.00
N LYS A 105 7.30 -7.38 15.13
CA LYS A 105 5.99 -7.43 14.49
C LYS A 105 6.11 -7.40 12.96
N ALA A 106 7.05 -6.63 12.42
CA ALA A 106 7.33 -6.62 10.98
C ALA A 106 7.64 -8.02 10.45
N VAL A 107 8.52 -8.75 11.16
CA VAL A 107 8.87 -10.13 10.79
C VAL A 107 7.67 -11.07 10.84
N GLU A 108 6.76 -10.90 11.80
CA GLU A 108 5.52 -11.68 11.86
C GLU A 108 4.65 -11.45 10.61
N GLN A 109 4.45 -10.19 10.20
CA GLN A 109 3.63 -9.88 9.02
C GLN A 109 4.28 -10.36 7.74
N TRP A 110 5.59 -10.17 7.57
CA TRP A 110 6.31 -10.68 6.40
C TRP A 110 6.27 -12.20 6.29
N LYS A 111 6.29 -12.93 7.41
CA LYS A 111 6.11 -14.39 7.39
C LYS A 111 4.72 -14.78 6.92
N LYS A 112 3.67 -14.10 7.40
CA LYS A 112 2.29 -14.32 6.92
C LYS A 112 2.15 -13.98 5.44
N ALA A 113 2.72 -12.85 4.99
CA ALA A 113 2.77 -12.48 3.57
C ALA A 113 3.43 -13.58 2.72
N LYS A 114 4.51 -14.18 3.22
CA LYS A 114 5.18 -15.30 2.55
C LYS A 114 4.32 -16.56 2.51
N GLU A 115 3.62 -16.89 3.59
CA GLU A 115 2.70 -18.03 3.66
C GLU A 115 1.53 -17.89 2.68
N LEU A 116 1.04 -16.65 2.47
CA LEU A 116 0.04 -16.32 1.45
C LEU A 116 0.60 -16.23 0.02
N GLY A 117 1.89 -16.52 -0.18
CA GLY A 117 2.50 -16.61 -1.51
C GLY A 117 2.97 -15.28 -2.10
N SER A 118 3.36 -14.28 -1.29
CA SER A 118 3.99 -13.05 -1.81
C SER A 118 5.14 -13.37 -2.77
N GLY A 119 5.11 -12.72 -3.94
CA GLY A 119 6.13 -12.83 -4.99
C GLY A 119 7.30 -11.85 -4.85
N SER A 120 7.34 -11.05 -3.77
CA SER A 120 8.39 -10.05 -3.53
C SER A 120 9.78 -10.65 -3.51
N LYS A 121 10.70 -10.05 -4.27
CA LYS A 121 12.10 -10.51 -4.37
C LYS A 121 12.89 -10.20 -3.09
N THR A 122 12.40 -9.26 -2.29
CA THR A 122 13.10 -8.75 -1.11
C THR A 122 12.61 -9.39 0.19
N LEU A 123 11.43 -10.02 0.20
CA LEU A 123 10.77 -10.52 1.40
C LEU A 123 11.63 -11.44 2.28
N ASN A 124 12.31 -12.42 1.69
CA ASN A 124 13.19 -13.32 2.44
C ASN A 124 14.37 -12.56 3.08
N LYS A 125 14.89 -11.52 2.43
CA LYS A 125 15.96 -10.69 2.98
C LYS A 125 15.43 -9.81 4.11
N LYS A 126 14.24 -9.22 3.96
CA LYS A 126 13.55 -8.44 5.00
C LYS A 126 13.38 -9.27 6.28
N ILE A 127 12.84 -10.49 6.16
CA ILE A 127 12.68 -11.44 7.28
C ILE A 127 14.01 -11.77 7.96
N LYS A 128 15.05 -12.09 7.17
CA LYS A 128 16.36 -12.49 7.71
C LYS A 128 17.07 -11.35 8.45
N ARG A 129 16.96 -10.12 7.92
CA ARG A 129 17.66 -8.95 8.44
C ARG A 129 16.85 -8.13 9.44
N LYS A 130 15.54 -8.39 9.54
CA LYS A 130 14.59 -7.65 10.38
C LYS A 130 14.59 -6.14 10.07
N GLU A 131 14.68 -5.80 8.79
CA GLU A 131 14.75 -4.43 8.30
C GLU A 131 13.99 -4.30 6.98
N TYR A 132 13.41 -3.13 6.74
CA TYR A 132 12.85 -2.80 5.44
C TYR A 132 13.96 -2.77 4.40
N ILE A 133 13.72 -3.44 3.28
CA ILE A 133 14.62 -3.44 2.12
C ILE A 133 13.78 -3.01 0.94
N LYS A 134 14.16 -1.87 0.37
CA LYS A 134 13.54 -1.32 -0.82
C LYS A 134 13.70 -2.30 -1.99
N GLU A 135 12.60 -2.57 -2.67
CA GLU A 135 12.54 -3.32 -3.93
C GLU A 135 12.81 -2.43 -5.15
#